data_AF-A0A0S8HF60-F1
#
_entry.id   AF-A0A0S8HF60-F1
#
_cell.length_a   1.000
_cell.length_b   1.000
_cell.length_c   1.000
_cell.angle_alpha   90.00
_cell.angle_beta   90.00
_cell.angle_gamma   90.00
#
_symmetry.space_group_name_H-M   'P 1'
#
loop_
_entity.id
_entity.type
_entity.pdbx_description
1 polymer ?
#
loop_
_entity_poly.entity_id
_entity_poly.type
_entity_poly.pdbx_seq_one_letter_code
_entity_poly.pdbx_strand_id
1 'polypeptide(L)'
;MESKSYLNLVESKAYRTVFIDGTFDMFFGLFLTGVGVNVVRLKMGMDTSNAITLSVLLLIPIFILVKIFLTMPRIGYVKFSMTRIKRNFIALVIAIFIQLVFGILFLSTFVRLPEVELFSKVINPVTQFIFIVVFFSIIGFFIDYNRFYLIGLAGGIGLFLVDLVVNKLASILIVAFSFGFTGIFLFTTGLILFLRFLKDYPKPDLSV
;
A
#
# COMPACT_ATOMS: atom_id res chain seq x y z
N MET A 1 14.18 -33.80 7.01
CA MET A 1 14.29 -32.37 6.65
C MET A 1 13.29 -31.97 5.55
N GLU A 2 12.97 -32.86 4.61
CA GLU A 2 12.04 -32.59 3.50
C GLU A 2 10.60 -32.25 3.93
N SER A 3 10.07 -32.90 4.98
CA SER A 3 8.70 -32.66 5.45
C SER A 3 8.47 -31.23 5.97
N LYS A 4 9.44 -30.66 6.72
CA LYS A 4 9.35 -29.27 7.19
C LYS A 4 9.40 -28.26 6.04
N SER A 5 10.22 -28.55 5.02
CA SER A 5 10.29 -27.73 3.81
C SER A 5 8.97 -27.76 3.03
N TYR A 6 8.40 -28.96 2.85
CA TYR A 6 7.12 -29.14 2.16
C TYR A 6 5.96 -28.44 2.89
N LEU A 7 5.87 -28.59 4.22
CA LEU A 7 4.83 -27.93 5.03
C LEU A 7 4.89 -26.39 4.90
N ASN A 8 6.09 -25.81 4.94
CA ASN A 8 6.27 -24.37 4.74
C ASN A 8 5.84 -23.91 3.34
N LEU A 9 6.08 -24.72 2.30
CA LEU A 9 5.64 -24.42 0.93
C LEU A 9 4.11 -24.44 0.81
N VAL A 10 3.45 -25.44 1.39
CA VAL A 10 1.99 -25.54 1.41
C VAL A 10 1.37 -24.36 2.18
N GLU A 11 1.92 -24.01 3.34
CA GLU A 11 1.47 -22.85 4.14
C GLU A 11 1.64 -21.54 3.36
N SER A 12 2.78 -21.32 2.70
CA SER A 12 3.01 -20.13 1.88
C SER A 12 2.02 -20.04 0.72
N LYS A 13 1.72 -21.18 0.06
CA LYS A 13 0.73 -21.24 -1.02
C LYS A 13 -0.67 -20.91 -0.50
N ALA A 14 -1.09 -21.49 0.61
CA ALA A 14 -2.38 -21.21 1.24
C ALA A 14 -2.50 -19.75 1.69
N TYR A 15 -1.41 -19.19 2.23
CA TYR A 15 -1.38 -17.79 2.65
C TYR A 15 -1.55 -16.83 1.46
N ARG A 16 -0.91 -17.11 0.32
CA ARG A 16 -1.05 -16.29 -0.89
C ARG A 16 -2.50 -16.27 -1.40
N THR A 17 -3.27 -17.34 -1.18
CA THR A 17 -4.70 -17.39 -1.51
C THR A 17 -5.52 -16.29 -0.80
N VAL A 18 -5.09 -15.85 0.38
CA VAL A 18 -5.75 -14.76 1.12
C VAL A 18 -5.73 -13.43 0.36
N PHE A 19 -4.78 -13.25 -0.56
CA PHE A 19 -4.59 -12.04 -1.38
C PHE A 19 -5.11 -12.19 -2.82
N ILE A 20 -5.65 -13.35 -3.19
CA ILE A 20 -6.19 -13.59 -4.54
C ILE A 20 -7.52 -12.86 -4.75
N ASP A 21 -8.22 -12.54 -3.67
CA ASP A 21 -9.51 -11.86 -3.67
C ASP A 21 -9.49 -10.42 -4.25
N GLY A 22 -8.32 -9.83 -4.48
CA GLY A 22 -8.19 -8.47 -5.03
C GLY A 22 -8.60 -7.36 -4.06
N THR A 23 -9.00 -7.68 -2.82
CA THR A 23 -9.46 -6.68 -1.86
C THR A 23 -8.35 -5.73 -1.44
N PHE A 24 -7.13 -6.24 -1.30
CA PHE A 24 -5.94 -5.42 -1.03
C PHE A 24 -5.64 -4.46 -2.19
N ASP A 25 -5.76 -4.92 -3.44
CA ASP A 25 -5.54 -4.07 -4.61
C ASP A 25 -6.58 -2.95 -4.70
N MET A 26 -7.85 -3.25 -4.40
CA MET A 26 -8.89 -2.23 -4.33
C MET A 26 -8.60 -1.20 -3.23
N PHE A 27 -8.19 -1.65 -2.04
CA PHE A 27 -7.86 -0.78 -0.92
C PHE A 27 -6.69 0.15 -1.25
N PHE A 28 -5.56 -0.40 -1.70
CA PHE A 28 -4.40 0.40 -2.07
C PHE A 28 -4.66 1.27 -3.30
N GLY A 29 -5.45 0.78 -4.25
CA GLY A 29 -5.87 1.55 -5.42
C GLY A 29 -6.66 2.80 -5.04
N LEU A 30 -7.67 2.66 -4.18
CA LEU A 30 -8.43 3.80 -3.65
C LEU A 30 -7.56 4.73 -2.82
N PHE A 31 -6.70 4.18 -1.96
CA PHE A 31 -5.77 4.95 -1.14
C PHE A 31 -4.85 5.83 -2.00
N LEU A 32 -4.17 5.25 -3.00
CA LEU A 32 -3.26 5.97 -3.88
C LEU A 32 -3.99 6.98 -4.77
N THR A 33 -5.19 6.63 -5.24
CA THR A 33 -6.03 7.58 -5.99
C THR A 33 -6.40 8.78 -5.11
N GLY A 34 -6.76 8.54 -3.85
CA GLY A 34 -7.02 9.59 -2.87
C GLY A 34 -5.81 10.49 -2.62
N VAL A 35 -4.61 9.91 -2.51
CA VAL A 35 -3.35 10.67 -2.41
C VAL A 35 -3.12 11.52 -3.65
N GLY A 36 -3.27 10.96 -4.86
CA GLY A 36 -3.11 11.70 -6.11
C GLY A 36 -4.08 12.88 -6.23
N VAL A 37 -5.36 12.66 -5.92
CA VAL A 37 -6.39 13.72 -5.90
C VAL A 37 -6.06 14.80 -4.86
N ASN A 38 -5.55 14.42 -3.68
CA ASN A 38 -5.16 15.38 -2.65
C ASN A 38 -4.06 16.33 -3.14
N VAL A 39 -3.03 15.79 -3.79
CA VAL A 39 -1.93 16.62 -4.29
C VAL A 39 -2.44 17.64 -5.31
N VAL A 40 -3.33 17.25 -6.21
CA VAL A 40 -3.95 18.17 -7.18
C VAL A 40 -4.71 19.28 -6.45
N ARG A 41 -5.56 18.93 -5.48
CA ARG A 41 -6.38 19.92 -4.76
C ARG A 41 -5.56 20.88 -3.91
N LEU A 42 -4.55 20.38 -3.19
CA LEU A 42 -3.62 21.22 -2.41
C LEU A 42 -2.93 22.26 -3.30
N LYS A 43 -2.55 21.86 -4.52
CA LYS A 43 -1.91 22.76 -5.49
C LYS A 43 -2.88 23.76 -6.13
N MET A 44 -4.18 23.44 -6.18
CA MET A 44 -5.25 24.37 -6.57
C MET A 44 -5.63 25.35 -5.45
N GLY A 45 -4.98 25.29 -4.28
CA GLY A 45 -5.27 26.17 -3.15
C GLY A 45 -6.56 25.83 -2.39
N MET A 46 -7.13 24.64 -2.63
CA MET A 46 -8.25 24.15 -1.82
C MET A 46 -7.72 23.63 -0.49
N ASP A 47 -8.34 24.03 0.63
CA ASP A 47 -8.04 23.42 1.92
C ASP A 47 -8.71 22.05 2.00
N THR A 48 -7.89 20.99 2.04
CA THR A 48 -8.35 19.61 1.83
C THR A 48 -7.94 18.63 2.91
N SER A 49 -7.21 19.11 3.92
CA SER A 49 -6.61 18.25 4.94
C SER A 49 -7.67 17.35 5.59
N ASN A 50 -8.80 17.92 6.02
CA ASN A 50 -9.76 17.18 6.83
C ASN A 50 -10.62 16.21 6.00
N ALA A 51 -11.18 16.64 4.87
CA ALA A 51 -12.08 15.81 4.08
C ALA A 51 -11.38 14.58 3.48
N ILE A 52 -10.14 14.76 3.02
CA ILE A 52 -9.38 13.66 2.44
C ILE A 52 -8.85 12.73 3.52
N THR A 53 -8.34 13.27 4.62
CA THR A 53 -7.93 12.45 5.78
C THR A 53 -9.10 11.61 6.28
N LEU A 54 -10.30 12.19 6.37
CA LEU A 54 -11.50 11.46 6.76
C LEU A 54 -11.85 10.35 5.73
N SER A 55 -11.77 10.65 4.44
CA SER A 55 -12.04 9.65 3.39
C SER A 55 -11.07 8.48 3.42
N VAL A 56 -9.77 8.74 3.64
CA VAL A 56 -8.74 7.71 3.77
C VAL A 56 -8.93 6.89 5.04
N LEU A 57 -9.27 7.55 6.15
CA LEU A 57 -9.54 6.88 7.42
C LEU A 57 -10.73 5.93 7.31
N LEU A 58 -11.77 6.31 6.56
CA LEU A 58 -12.95 5.48 6.30
C LEU A 58 -12.67 4.26 5.41
N LEU A 59 -11.58 4.25 4.62
CA LEU A 59 -11.22 3.08 3.83
C LEU A 59 -10.85 1.88 4.70
N ILE A 60 -10.25 2.11 5.88
CA ILE A 60 -9.82 1.04 6.80
C ILE A 60 -11.01 0.22 7.31
N PRO A 61 -12.07 0.80 7.93
CA PRO A 61 -13.22 0.03 8.36
C PRO A 61 -13.96 -0.61 7.19
N ILE A 62 -14.09 0.07 6.03
CA ILE A 62 -14.72 -0.52 4.84
C ILE A 62 -13.96 -1.77 4.39
N PHE A 63 -12.64 -1.69 4.33
CA PHE A 63 -11.77 -2.84 3.99
C PHE A 63 -11.95 -4.00 4.98
N ILE A 64 -11.96 -3.70 6.28
CA ILE A 64 -12.16 -4.71 7.33
C ILE A 64 -13.53 -5.38 7.16
N LEU A 65 -14.60 -4.60 6.94
CA LEU A 65 -15.95 -5.12 6.74
C LEU A 65 -16.03 -6.01 5.50
N VAL A 66 -15.44 -5.59 4.37
CA VAL A 66 -15.39 -6.41 3.15
C VAL A 66 -14.64 -7.72 3.42
N LYS A 67 -13.50 -7.67 4.15
CA LYS A 67 -12.76 -8.89 4.47
C LYS A 67 -13.58 -9.85 5.33
N ILE A 68 -14.16 -9.36 6.42
CA ILE A 68 -14.90 -10.17 7.40
C ILE A 68 -16.21 -10.71 6.82
N PHE A 69 -17.01 -9.89 6.15
CA PHE A 69 -18.36 -10.28 5.73
C PHE A 69 -18.42 -10.90 4.34
N LEU A 70 -17.47 -10.58 3.45
CA LEU A 70 -17.48 -11.09 2.07
C LEU A 70 -16.40 -12.14 1.85
N THR A 71 -15.14 -11.88 2.18
CA THR A 71 -14.05 -12.77 1.74
C THR A 71 -13.81 -13.95 2.69
N MET A 72 -13.78 -13.70 4.00
CA MET A 72 -13.50 -14.72 5.02
C MET A 72 -14.50 -15.90 4.99
N PRO A 73 -15.83 -15.69 4.86
CA PRO A 73 -16.78 -16.80 4.83
C PRO A 73 -16.63 -17.70 3.60
N ARG A 74 -16.02 -17.20 2.52
CA ARG A 74 -15.83 -17.92 1.25
C ARG A 74 -14.51 -18.70 1.19
N ILE A 75 -13.45 -18.16 1.79
CA ILE A 75 -12.13 -18.81 1.83
C ILE A 75 -12.07 -19.86 2.94
N GLY A 76 -12.92 -19.72 3.98
CA GLY A 76 -12.87 -20.53 5.17
C GLY A 76 -11.79 -20.07 6.15
N TYR A 77 -11.70 -20.76 7.29
CA TYR A 77 -10.76 -20.44 8.36
C TYR A 77 -9.48 -21.27 8.22
N VAL A 78 -8.33 -20.59 8.10
CA VAL A 78 -7.01 -21.22 8.10
C VAL A 78 -6.21 -20.73 9.30
N LYS A 79 -5.69 -21.67 10.10
CA LYS A 79 -4.80 -21.35 11.21
C LYS A 79 -3.35 -21.33 10.73
N PHE A 80 -2.76 -20.15 10.65
CA PHE A 80 -1.34 -19.99 10.29
C PHE A 80 -0.41 -20.30 11.46
N SER A 81 0.84 -20.65 11.15
CA SER A 81 1.88 -20.91 12.14
C SER A 81 2.29 -19.63 12.88
N MET A 82 2.79 -19.78 14.11
CA MET A 82 3.31 -18.66 14.91
C MET A 82 4.48 -17.94 14.20
N THR A 83 5.25 -18.65 13.39
CA THR A 83 6.32 -18.08 12.56
C THR A 83 5.78 -17.03 11.60
N ARG A 84 4.64 -17.31 10.96
CA ARG A 84 4.00 -16.39 10.01
C ARG A 84 3.44 -15.15 10.69
N ILE A 85 2.78 -15.34 11.83
CA ILE A 85 2.24 -14.25 12.65
C ILE A 85 3.37 -13.29 13.06
N LYS A 86 4.49 -13.83 13.55
CA LYS A 86 5.68 -13.03 13.88
C LYS A 86 6.22 -12.27 12.67
N ARG A 87 6.26 -12.90 11.49
CA ARG A 87 6.76 -12.26 10.26
C ARG A 87 5.89 -11.08 9.82
N ASN A 88 4.58 -11.23 9.89
CA ASN A 88 3.63 -10.14 9.63
C ASN A 88 3.72 -9.03 10.68
N PHE A 89 3.92 -9.40 11.95
CA PHE A 89 4.13 -8.43 13.02
C PHE A 89 5.42 -7.63 12.80
N ILE A 90 6.52 -8.29 12.41
CA ILE A 90 7.77 -7.61 12.04
C ILE A 90 7.53 -6.66 10.86
N ALA A 91 6.80 -7.08 9.82
CA ALA A 91 6.44 -6.21 8.70
C ALA A 91 5.69 -4.96 9.16
N LEU A 92 4.74 -5.13 10.07
CA LEU A 92 3.96 -4.04 10.65
C LEU A 92 4.85 -3.09 11.48
N VAL A 93 5.73 -3.63 12.32
CA VAL A 93 6.66 -2.84 13.13
C VAL A 93 7.62 -2.05 12.23
N ILE A 94 8.16 -2.68 11.19
CA ILE A 94 8.99 -2.02 10.18
C ILE A 94 8.20 -0.91 9.49
N ALA A 95 6.95 -1.18 9.07
CA ALA A 95 6.10 -0.20 8.43
C ALA A 95 5.84 1.03 9.34
N ILE A 96 5.51 0.80 10.61
CA ILE A 96 5.27 1.86 11.60
C ILE A 96 6.55 2.64 11.88
N PHE A 97 7.67 1.94 12.12
CA PHE A 97 8.95 2.59 12.42
C PHE A 97 9.39 3.48 11.26
N ILE A 98 9.29 2.98 10.04
CA ILE A 98 9.66 3.74 8.84
C ILE A 98 8.72 4.93 8.65
N GLN A 99 7.41 4.74 8.84
CA GLN A 99 6.43 5.84 8.80
C GLN A 99 6.72 6.92 9.84
N LEU A 100 7.13 6.54 11.06
CA LEU A 100 7.51 7.48 12.12
C LEU A 100 8.77 8.26 11.75
N VAL A 101 9.82 7.56 11.29
CA VAL A 101 11.07 8.20 10.85
C VAL A 101 10.78 9.20 9.72
N PHE A 102 10.00 8.79 8.71
CA PHE A 102 9.64 9.69 7.61
C PHE A 102 8.75 10.85 8.07
N GLY A 103 7.81 10.61 8.98
CA GLY A 103 6.97 11.64 9.56
C GLY A 103 7.79 12.69 10.31
N ILE A 104 8.79 12.27 11.08
CA ILE A 104 9.72 13.16 11.79
C ILE A 104 10.56 13.97 10.80
N LEU A 105 11.13 13.31 9.77
CA LEU A 105 11.91 13.98 8.72
C LEU A 105 11.08 15.00 7.93
N PHE A 106 9.81 14.68 7.68
CA PHE A 106 8.90 15.59 7.02
C PHE A 106 8.59 16.79 7.91
N LEU A 107 8.23 16.56 9.18
CA LEU A 107 7.91 17.61 10.15
C LEU A 107 9.09 18.56 10.38
N SER A 108 10.31 18.03 10.46
CA SER A 108 11.52 18.85 10.65
C SER A 108 11.79 19.80 9.49
N THR A 109 11.37 19.44 8.26
CA THR A 109 11.42 20.33 7.09
C THR A 109 10.50 21.54 7.23
N PHE A 110 9.36 21.40 7.92
CA PHE A 110 8.43 22.51 8.18
C PHE A 110 8.89 23.43 9.31
N VAL A 111 9.49 22.87 10.37
CA VAL A 111 9.86 23.62 11.59
C VAL A 111 11.17 24.41 11.42
N ARG A 112 11.92 24.21 10.31
CA ARG A 112 13.19 24.90 10.01
C ARG A 112 14.19 24.84 11.17
N LEU A 113 14.34 23.67 11.78
CA LEU A 113 15.33 23.47 12.83
C LEU A 113 16.76 23.55 12.25
N PRO A 114 17.67 24.36 12.81
CA PRO A 114 19.00 24.62 12.25
C PRO A 114 19.87 23.37 12.08
N GLU A 115 19.73 22.40 12.98
CA GLU A 115 20.54 21.16 12.99
C GLU A 115 20.11 20.14 11.92
N VAL A 116 19.01 20.40 11.20
CA VAL A 116 18.41 19.46 10.23
C VAL A 116 18.82 19.77 8.77
N GLU A 117 19.61 20.83 8.54
CA GLU A 117 20.16 21.14 7.21
C GLU A 117 21.05 20.02 6.62
N LEU A 118 21.62 19.16 7.47
CA LEU A 118 22.36 17.98 7.00
C LEU A 118 21.42 16.93 6.38
N PHE A 119 20.22 16.74 6.94
CA PHE A 119 19.24 15.78 6.43
C PHE A 119 18.56 16.25 5.15
N SER A 120 18.35 17.57 4.99
CA SER A 120 17.78 18.11 3.74
C SER A 120 18.70 17.89 2.54
N LYS A 121 20.03 17.83 2.73
CA LYS A 121 21.00 17.47 1.67
C LYS A 121 20.97 15.99 1.31
N VAL A 122 20.61 15.12 2.26
CA VAL A 122 20.50 13.67 2.02
C VAL A 122 19.20 13.33 1.31
N ILE A 123 18.12 14.09 1.55
CA ILE A 123 16.82 13.90 0.89
C ILE A 123 16.89 14.50 -0.52
N ASN A 124 17.38 13.70 -1.46
CA ASN A 124 17.34 14.00 -2.89
C ASN A 124 16.36 13.04 -3.62
N PRO A 125 15.97 13.32 -4.86
CA PRO A 125 14.99 12.52 -5.59
C PRO A 125 15.39 11.04 -5.71
N VAL A 126 16.70 10.78 -5.86
CA VAL A 126 17.26 9.42 -5.98
C VAL A 126 17.11 8.65 -4.66
N THR A 127 17.40 9.28 -3.53
CA THR A 127 17.24 8.67 -2.21
C THR A 127 15.78 8.41 -1.88
N GLN A 128 14.85 9.29 -2.28
CA GLN A 128 13.42 9.07 -2.11
C GLN A 128 12.93 7.89 -2.95
N PHE A 129 13.38 7.81 -4.21
CA PHE A 129 13.11 6.67 -5.09
C PHE A 129 13.57 5.35 -4.46
N ILE A 130 14.85 5.26 -4.10
CA ILE A 130 15.44 4.05 -3.51
C ILE A 130 14.69 3.67 -2.24
N PHE A 131 14.41 4.66 -1.38
CA PHE A 131 13.71 4.44 -0.13
C PHE A 131 12.32 3.84 -0.36
N ILE A 132 11.50 4.40 -1.25
CA ILE A 132 10.14 3.91 -1.51
C ILE A 132 10.18 2.49 -2.08
N VAL A 133 11.05 2.25 -3.06
CA VAL A 133 11.19 0.92 -3.68
C VAL A 133 11.60 -0.10 -2.63
N VAL A 134 12.64 0.19 -1.85
CA VAL A 134 13.15 -0.72 -0.80
C VAL A 134 12.10 -0.93 0.28
N PHE A 135 11.41 0.12 0.72
CA PHE A 135 10.38 0.06 1.74
C PHE A 135 9.25 -0.90 1.37
N PHE A 136 8.61 -0.66 0.22
CA PHE A 136 7.54 -1.52 -0.26
C PHE A 136 8.04 -2.93 -0.60
N SER A 137 9.29 -3.07 -1.06
CA SER A 137 9.90 -4.37 -1.31
C SER A 137 10.10 -5.18 -0.04
N ILE A 138 10.60 -4.56 1.04
CA ILE A 138 10.75 -5.20 2.34
C ILE A 138 9.38 -5.64 2.86
N ILE A 139 8.39 -4.74 2.87
CA ILE A 139 7.05 -5.11 3.33
C ILE A 139 6.46 -6.23 2.46
N GLY A 140 6.59 -6.13 1.14
CA GLY A 140 6.14 -7.15 0.19
C GLY A 140 6.78 -8.51 0.43
N PHE A 141 8.07 -8.53 0.77
CA PHE A 141 8.82 -9.74 1.13
C PHE A 141 8.30 -10.37 2.43
N PHE A 142 8.12 -9.58 3.50
CA PHE A 142 7.63 -10.13 4.76
C PHE A 142 6.17 -10.60 4.66
N ILE A 143 5.34 -9.90 3.89
CA ILE A 143 3.91 -10.23 3.69
C ILE A 143 3.71 -11.30 2.59
N ASP A 144 4.72 -11.68 1.80
CA ASP A 144 4.59 -12.49 0.56
C ASP A 144 3.55 -11.93 -0.43
N TYR A 145 3.48 -10.60 -0.56
CA TYR A 145 2.56 -9.94 -1.50
C TYR A 145 3.33 -9.23 -2.61
N ASN A 146 3.50 -9.94 -3.73
CA ASN A 146 4.35 -9.52 -4.85
C ASN A 146 3.97 -8.18 -5.48
N ARG A 147 2.72 -7.75 -5.32
CA ARG A 147 2.26 -6.50 -5.95
C ARG A 147 2.85 -5.27 -5.28
N PHE A 148 3.30 -5.36 -4.03
CA PHE A 148 3.99 -4.25 -3.37
C PHE A 148 5.29 -3.86 -4.07
N TYR A 149 5.98 -4.79 -4.73
CA TYR A 149 7.15 -4.44 -5.55
C TYR A 149 6.77 -3.49 -6.69
N LEU A 150 5.62 -3.72 -7.34
CA LEU A 150 5.10 -2.86 -8.41
C LEU A 150 4.64 -1.51 -7.86
N ILE A 151 3.97 -1.50 -6.70
CA ILE A 151 3.54 -0.26 -6.04
C ILE A 151 4.75 0.60 -5.66
N GLY A 152 5.78 -0.01 -5.06
CA GLY A 152 7.02 0.68 -4.69
C GLY A 152 7.74 1.25 -5.90
N LEU A 153 7.83 0.48 -7.00
CA LEU A 153 8.47 0.94 -8.24
C LEU A 153 7.69 2.08 -8.90
N ALA A 154 6.37 1.94 -9.05
CA ALA A 154 5.53 2.98 -9.64
C ALA A 154 5.52 4.27 -8.79
N GLY A 155 5.36 4.15 -7.48
CA GLY A 155 5.41 5.28 -6.55
C GLY A 155 6.78 5.95 -6.51
N GLY A 156 7.85 5.16 -6.53
CA GLY A 156 9.23 5.65 -6.58
C GLY A 156 9.50 6.45 -7.85
N ILE A 157 9.23 5.87 -9.03
CA ILE A 157 9.42 6.55 -10.34
C ILE A 157 8.62 7.85 -10.34
N GLY A 158 7.41 7.80 -9.82
CA GLY A 158 6.54 8.96 -9.75
C GLY A 158 7.14 10.13 -9.01
N LEU A 159 7.57 9.93 -7.76
CA LEU A 159 8.20 11.00 -6.99
C LEU A 159 9.51 11.47 -7.61
N PHE A 160 10.32 10.55 -8.14
CA PHE A 160 11.56 10.91 -8.80
C PHE A 160 11.34 11.88 -9.97
N LEU A 161 10.35 11.61 -10.83
CA LEU A 161 10.05 12.44 -11.99
C LEU A 161 9.49 13.82 -11.60
N VAL A 162 8.78 13.91 -10.48
CA VAL A 162 8.17 15.16 -10.00
C VAL A 162 9.24 16.19 -9.64
N ASP A 163 10.32 15.75 -9.00
CA ASP A 163 11.41 16.64 -8.59
C ASP A 163 12.30 17.07 -9.77
N LEU A 164 12.35 16.29 -10.85
CA LEU A 164 13.07 16.66 -12.06
C LEU A 164 12.38 17.77 -12.87
N VAL A 165 11.07 17.95 -12.66
CA VAL A 165 10.26 18.87 -13.47
C VAL A 165 10.05 20.20 -12.76
N VAL A 166 10.73 21.22 -13.27
CA VAL A 166 10.72 22.60 -12.73
C VAL A 166 9.34 23.27 -12.90
N ASN A 167 8.57 22.88 -13.91
CA ASN A 167 7.26 23.48 -14.17
C ASN A 167 6.22 22.99 -13.14
N LYS A 168 5.62 23.93 -12.40
CA LYS A 168 4.58 23.65 -11.38
C LYS A 168 3.38 22.89 -11.93
N LEU A 169 2.93 23.18 -13.15
CA LEU A 169 1.76 22.51 -13.74
C LEU A 169 2.11 21.07 -14.11
N ALA A 170 3.28 20.88 -14.74
CA ALA A 170 3.74 19.57 -15.14
C ALA A 170 4.04 18.68 -13.93
N SER A 171 4.61 19.22 -12.84
CA SER A 171 4.82 18.44 -11.61
C SER A 171 3.51 18.00 -10.96
N ILE A 172 2.45 18.82 -10.94
CA ILE A 172 1.12 18.41 -10.47
C ILE A 172 0.59 17.24 -11.29
N LEU A 173 0.65 17.36 -12.63
CA LEU A 173 0.20 16.30 -13.51
C LEU A 173 1.01 15.02 -13.27
N ILE A 174 2.33 15.10 -13.16
CA ILE A 174 3.17 13.92 -12.94
C ILE A 174 2.84 13.25 -11.60
N VAL A 175 2.66 13.99 -10.50
CA VAL A 175 2.25 13.36 -9.22
C VAL A 175 0.87 12.71 -9.36
N ALA A 176 -0.08 13.41 -9.96
CA ALA A 176 -1.44 12.94 -10.16
C ALA A 176 -1.49 11.69 -11.05
N PHE A 177 -0.70 11.66 -12.12
CA PHE A 177 -0.52 10.47 -12.94
C PHE A 177 0.16 9.37 -12.15
N SER A 178 1.23 9.65 -11.44
CA SER A 178 1.99 8.61 -10.75
C SER A 178 1.20 7.87 -9.68
N PHE A 179 0.50 8.59 -8.80
CA PHE A 179 -0.32 7.96 -7.76
C PHE A 179 -1.75 7.70 -8.21
N GLY A 180 -2.35 8.61 -8.98
CA GLY A 180 -3.72 8.47 -9.46
C GLY A 180 -3.85 7.39 -10.53
N PHE A 181 -2.98 7.36 -11.55
CA PHE A 181 -3.03 6.31 -12.57
C PHE A 181 -2.69 4.93 -11.99
N THR A 182 -1.64 4.84 -11.17
CA THR A 182 -1.29 3.60 -10.46
C THR A 182 -2.43 3.15 -9.53
N GLY A 183 -3.05 4.10 -8.83
CA GLY A 183 -4.18 3.86 -7.96
C GLY A 183 -5.40 3.32 -8.71
N ILE A 184 -5.80 3.99 -9.80
CA ILE A 184 -6.90 3.55 -10.67
C ILE A 184 -6.59 2.17 -11.25
N PHE A 185 -5.37 1.95 -11.75
CA PHE A 185 -4.95 0.67 -12.30
C PHE A 185 -5.05 -0.46 -11.27
N LEU A 186 -4.54 -0.26 -10.04
CA LEU A 186 -4.67 -1.23 -8.96
C LEU A 186 -6.13 -1.45 -8.57
N PHE A 187 -6.92 -0.38 -8.47
CA PHE A 187 -8.32 -0.48 -8.13
C PHE A 187 -9.10 -1.30 -9.15
N THR A 188 -8.94 -1.00 -10.44
CA THR A 188 -9.58 -1.73 -11.54
C THR A 188 -9.14 -3.19 -11.56
N THR A 189 -7.84 -3.45 -11.41
CA THR A 189 -7.31 -4.83 -11.37
C THR A 189 -7.85 -5.59 -10.16
N GLY A 190 -7.89 -4.95 -9.00
CA GLY A 190 -8.47 -5.48 -7.77
C GLY A 190 -9.94 -5.78 -7.89
N LEU A 191 -10.70 -4.89 -8.52
CA LEU A 191 -12.13 -5.07 -8.77
C LEU A 191 -12.40 -6.26 -9.68
N ILE A 192 -11.64 -6.41 -10.77
CA ILE A 192 -11.75 -7.56 -11.68
C ILE A 192 -11.49 -8.87 -10.92
N LEU A 193 -10.43 -8.91 -10.11
CA LEU A 193 -10.08 -10.08 -9.32
C LEU A 193 -11.13 -10.37 -8.24
N PHE A 194 -11.68 -9.35 -7.63
CA PHE A 194 -12.74 -9.48 -6.63
C PHE A 194 -14.02 -10.04 -7.24
N LEU A 195 -14.45 -9.52 -8.39
CA LEU A 195 -15.62 -10.04 -9.11
C LEU A 195 -15.40 -11.49 -9.55
N ARG A 196 -14.20 -11.81 -10.04
CA ARG A 196 -13.83 -13.19 -10.38
C ARG A 196 -13.82 -14.09 -9.14
N PHE A 197 -13.28 -13.61 -8.04
CA PHE A 197 -13.27 -14.32 -6.76
C PHE A 197 -14.69 -14.60 -6.26
N LEU A 198 -15.62 -13.64 -6.36
CA LEU A 198 -17.02 -13.85 -5.99
C LEU A 198 -17.71 -14.90 -6.88
N LYS A 199 -17.31 -15.01 -8.16
CA LYS A 199 -17.82 -16.00 -9.09
C LYS A 199 -17.23 -17.40 -8.82
N ASP A 200 -15.92 -17.47 -8.60
CA ASP A 200 -15.19 -18.72 -8.42
C ASP A 200 -15.41 -19.33 -7.02
N TYR A 201 -15.75 -18.51 -6.02
CA TYR A 201 -16.03 -18.90 -4.63
C TYR A 201 -17.43 -18.45 -4.20
N PRO A 202 -18.51 -19.12 -4.66
CA PRO A 202 -19.86 -18.84 -4.19
C PRO A 202 -19.97 -19.09 -2.68
N LYS A 203 -20.91 -18.39 -2.01
CA LYS A 203 -21.15 -18.63 -0.59
C LYS A 203 -21.61 -20.09 -0.40
N PRO A 204 -21.09 -20.83 0.58
CA PRO A 204 -21.63 -22.14 0.91
C PRO A 204 -23.09 -21.98 1.32
N ASP A 205 -24.01 -22.69 0.68
CA ASP A 205 -25.40 -22.78 1.14
C ASP A 205 -25.39 -23.52 2.49
N LEU A 206 -25.79 -22.81 3.55
CA LEU A 206 -25.91 -23.34 4.90
C LEU A 206 -27.19 -24.18 5.09
N SER A 207 -27.83 -24.61 3.99
CA SER A 207 -29.07 -25.41 4.01
C SER A 207 -28.78 -26.91 3.92
N VAL A 208 -28.04 -27.44 4.89
CA VAL A 208 -27.95 -28.89 5.19
C VAL A 208 -28.12 -29.09 6.69
#